data_AF-A0A5C5XN37-F1
#
_entry.id   AF-A0A5C5XN37-F1
#
_cell.length_a   1.000
_cell.length_b   1.000
_cell.length_c   1.000
_cell.angle_alpha   90.00
_cell.angle_beta   90.00
_cell.angle_gamma   90.00
#
_symmetry.space_group_name_H-M   'P 1'
#
loop_
_entity.id
_entity.type
_entity.pdbx_description
1 polymer ?
#
loop_
_entity_poly.entity_id
_entity_poly.type
_entity_poly.pdbx_seq_one_letter_code
_entity_poly.pdbx_strand_id
1 'polypeptide(L)'
;MIDEVREPVLSQEYLVRFGRQSETVRCFGTEDAIPQRGDQVIVQTDRGERLATIMQKLPQPIFEESEANPQAILIRTASAEDMQREQELRQKADQEFGIWQERIDEWQVAVELVDLEWTHDGVRLLLYVLNDRGPECTKLALMTAAKGLGVVEVVPLSSNGIAAEKKSGGGCGSGGCGH
;
A
#
# COMPACT_ATOMS: atom_id res chain seq x y z
N MET A 1 -12.80 -31.18 22.00
CA MET A 1 -11.49 -30.49 21.98
C MET A 1 -11.55 -29.55 20.80
N ILE A 2 -11.83 -28.29 21.07
CA ILE A 2 -11.71 -27.21 20.09
C ILE A 2 -10.24 -26.81 20.18
N ASP A 3 -9.48 -27.07 19.12
CA ASP A 3 -8.13 -26.52 18.96
C ASP A 3 -8.29 -25.00 18.96
N GLU A 4 -7.83 -24.34 20.02
CA GLU A 4 -7.63 -22.89 20.00
C GLU A 4 -6.57 -22.61 18.95
N VAL A 5 -7.00 -22.14 17.77
CA VAL A 5 -6.11 -21.64 16.73
C VAL A 5 -5.42 -20.42 17.30
N ARG A 6 -4.24 -20.63 17.88
CA ARG A 6 -3.40 -19.58 18.43
C ARG A 6 -2.95 -18.71 17.26
N GLU A 7 -3.33 -17.43 17.28
CA GLU A 7 -2.88 -16.49 16.25
C GLU A 7 -1.34 -16.44 16.21
N PRO A 8 -0.74 -16.37 15.01
CA PRO A 8 0.71 -16.38 14.86
C PRO A 8 1.31 -15.17 15.55
N VAL A 9 2.26 -15.41 16.45
CA VAL A 9 2.99 -14.34 17.15
C VAL A 9 4.00 -13.73 16.17
N LEU A 10 3.80 -12.45 15.83
CA LEU A 10 4.75 -11.68 15.05
C LEU A 10 5.92 -11.25 15.96
N SER A 11 7.11 -11.73 15.66
CA SER A 11 8.30 -11.57 16.52
C SER A 11 9.57 -11.20 15.76
N GLN A 12 9.53 -11.25 14.43
CA GLN A 12 10.62 -10.85 13.55
C GLN A 12 10.25 -9.57 12.82
N GLU A 13 11.24 -8.72 12.60
CA GLU A 13 11.03 -7.44 11.93
C GLU A 13 12.04 -7.22 10.81
N TYR A 14 11.53 -6.72 9.69
CA TYR A 14 12.25 -6.50 8.45
C TYR A 14 11.94 -5.10 7.92
N LEU A 15 12.92 -4.50 7.26
CA LEU A 15 12.66 -3.43 6.32
C LEU A 15 12.44 -4.07 4.95
N VAL A 16 11.28 -3.84 4.34
CA VAL A 16 10.96 -4.32 2.99
C VAL A 16 10.78 -3.15 2.05
N ARG A 17 11.10 -3.37 0.78
CA ARG A 17 10.83 -2.41 -0.29
C ARG A 17 9.95 -3.03 -1.36
N PHE A 18 8.91 -2.33 -1.78
CA PHE A 18 7.99 -2.78 -2.83
C PHE A 18 7.46 -1.61 -3.66
N GLY A 19 6.74 -1.96 -4.72
CA GLY A 19 6.01 -1.00 -5.55
C GLY A 19 6.85 -0.19 -6.51
N ARG A 20 6.17 0.40 -7.49
CA ARG A 20 6.81 1.19 -8.55
C ARG A 20 7.44 2.47 -8.02
N GLN A 21 6.82 3.07 -7.00
CA GLN A 21 7.34 4.23 -6.28
C GLN A 21 8.38 3.88 -5.19
N SER A 22 8.82 2.62 -5.10
CA SER A 22 9.87 2.17 -4.18
C SER A 22 9.58 2.49 -2.71
N GLU A 23 8.38 2.14 -2.24
CA GLU A 23 7.96 2.28 -0.84
C GLU A 23 8.82 1.37 0.05
N THR A 24 9.37 1.92 1.13
CA THR A 24 10.17 1.17 2.10
C THR A 24 9.50 1.24 3.47
N VAL A 25 9.07 0.09 3.99
CA VAL A 25 8.22 0.02 5.19
C VAL A 25 8.69 -1.06 6.17
N ARG A 26 8.27 -0.93 7.43
CA ARG A 26 8.46 -1.98 8.45
C ARG A 26 7.51 -3.14 8.17
N CYS A 27 8.05 -4.34 8.15
CA CYS A 27 7.35 -5.58 7.89
C CYS A 27 7.59 -6.57 9.02
N PHE A 28 6.52 -7.19 9.50
CA PHE A 28 6.56 -8.11 10.64
C PHE A 28 6.32 -9.55 10.17
N GLY A 29 7.16 -10.47 10.63
CA GLY A 29 7.06 -11.89 10.34
C GLY A 29 6.98 -12.74 11.61
N THR A 30 6.62 -14.00 11.44
CA THR A 30 6.67 -15.02 12.49
C THR A 30 8.11 -15.48 12.77
N GLU A 31 8.32 -16.24 13.83
CA GLU A 31 9.64 -16.84 14.11
C GLU A 31 10.16 -17.73 12.98
N ASP A 32 9.26 -18.43 12.29
CA ASP A 32 9.58 -19.32 11.18
C ASP A 32 9.92 -18.56 9.87
N ALA A 33 9.65 -17.26 9.82
CA ALA A 33 10.04 -16.43 8.70
C ALA A 33 11.53 -16.07 8.80
N ILE A 34 12.37 -16.70 7.99
CA ILE A 34 13.83 -16.49 7.97
C ILE A 34 14.34 -16.03 6.57
N PRO A 35 13.69 -15.04 5.91
CA PRO A 35 14.21 -14.54 4.65
C PRO A 35 15.48 -13.71 4.85
N GLN A 36 16.32 -13.66 3.82
CA GLN A 36 17.58 -12.94 3.80
C GLN A 36 17.46 -11.64 3.00
N ARG A 37 18.44 -10.75 3.17
CA ARG A 37 18.55 -9.54 2.36
C ARG A 37 18.60 -9.90 0.87
N GLY A 38 17.74 -9.28 0.09
CA GLY A 38 17.60 -9.52 -1.34
C GLY A 38 16.50 -10.52 -1.70
N ASP A 39 15.99 -11.31 -0.73
CA ASP A 39 14.91 -12.25 -1.00
C ASP A 39 13.62 -11.50 -1.36
N GLN A 40 12.89 -12.08 -2.31
CA GLN A 40 11.55 -11.62 -2.66
C GLN A 40 10.50 -12.36 -1.83
N VAL A 41 9.56 -11.60 -1.27
CA VAL A 41 8.54 -12.07 -0.34
C VAL A 41 7.19 -11.47 -0.72
N ILE A 42 6.11 -12.18 -0.38
CA ILE A 42 4.75 -11.61 -0.41
C ILE A 42 4.46 -11.04 0.96
N VAL A 43 4.03 -9.78 0.98
CA VAL A 43 3.61 -9.08 2.19
C VAL A 43 2.17 -8.60 2.06
N GLN A 44 1.42 -8.66 3.15
CA GLN A 44 0.12 -8.02 3.28
C GLN A 44 0.33 -6.60 3.77
N THR A 45 -0.20 -5.62 3.03
CA THR A 45 -0.27 -4.20 3.43
C THR A 45 -1.72 -3.81 3.69
N ASP A 46 -1.95 -2.59 4.17
CA ASP A 46 -3.29 -1.97 4.19
C ASP A 46 -3.90 -1.84 2.78
N ARG A 47 -3.04 -1.76 1.75
CA ARG A 47 -3.44 -1.67 0.35
C ARG A 47 -3.64 -3.00 -0.37
N GLY A 48 -3.33 -4.13 0.27
CA GLY A 48 -3.41 -5.47 -0.35
C GLY A 48 -2.06 -6.18 -0.36
N GLU A 49 -2.00 -7.31 -1.06
CA GLU A 49 -0.75 -8.05 -1.21
C GLU A 49 0.24 -7.29 -2.11
N ARG A 50 1.52 -7.32 -1.76
CA ARG A 50 2.61 -6.76 -2.56
C ARG A 50 3.77 -7.74 -2.65
N LEU A 51 4.39 -7.82 -3.84
CA LEU A 51 5.71 -8.42 -3.99
C LEU A 51 6.76 -7.44 -3.47
N ALA A 52 7.48 -7.84 -2.43
CA ALA A 52 8.48 -7.02 -1.77
C ALA A 52 9.85 -7.67 -1.77
N THR A 53 10.89 -6.85 -1.62
CA THR A 53 12.27 -7.30 -1.44
C THR A 53 12.72 -6.98 -0.03
N ILE A 54 13.34 -7.94 0.66
CA ILE A 54 13.91 -7.75 1.99
C ILE A 54 15.15 -6.86 1.87
N MET A 55 15.12 -5.68 2.48
CA MET A 55 16.25 -4.75 2.51
C MET A 55 17.21 -5.06 3.66
N GLN A 56 16.67 -5.33 4.84
CA GLN A 56 17.43 -5.70 6.03
C GLN A 56 16.52 -6.34 7.07
N LYS A 57 17.08 -7.24 7.88
CA LYS A 57 16.47 -7.66 9.16
C LYS A 57 16.81 -6.61 10.22
N LEU A 58 15.82 -6.18 10.99
CA LEU A 58 16.03 -5.24 12.08
C LEU A 58 16.39 -6.01 13.36
N PRO A 59 17.34 -5.49 14.18
CA PRO A 59 17.59 -6.07 15.50
C PRO A 59 16.29 -6.01 16.32
N GLN A 60 16.04 -7.05 17.13
CA GLN A 60 14.78 -7.26 17.88
C GLN A 60 14.21 -5.95 18.47
N PRO A 61 12.87 -5.78 18.44
CA PRO A 61 12.24 -4.52 18.81
C PRO A 61 12.56 -4.16 20.26
N ILE A 62 12.92 -2.90 20.49
CA ILE A 62 12.60 -2.25 21.77
C ILE A 62 11.08 -2.19 21.76
N PHE A 63 10.42 -3.09 22.50
CA PHE A 63 9.00 -2.98 22.80
C PHE A 63 8.80 -1.73 23.66
N GLU A 64 8.81 -0.56 23.05
CA GLU A 64 8.01 0.54 23.58
C GLU A 64 6.58 0.21 23.17
N GLU A 65 5.75 -0.07 24.17
CA GLU A 65 4.37 -0.55 24.13
C GLU A 65 3.37 0.38 23.41
N SER A 66 3.82 1.32 22.58
CA SER A 66 3.02 2.43 22.07
C SER A 66 3.19 2.62 20.56
N GLU A 67 2.12 2.32 19.82
CA GLU A 67 1.65 3.03 18.61
C GLU A 67 2.05 2.59 17.20
N ALA A 68 3.00 1.69 16.96
CA ALA A 68 3.33 1.27 15.59
C ALA A 68 2.58 0.00 15.16
N ASN A 69 1.35 0.13 14.64
CA ASN A 69 0.69 -0.95 13.90
C ASN A 69 1.59 -1.36 12.71
N PRO A 70 1.91 -2.66 12.50
CA PRO A 70 2.67 -3.13 11.34
C PRO A 70 2.13 -2.52 10.03
N GLN A 71 2.99 -1.80 9.30
CA GLN A 71 2.66 -1.30 7.96
C GLN A 71 2.58 -2.43 6.94
N ALA A 72 3.27 -3.54 7.21
CA ALA A 72 3.19 -4.75 6.42
C ALA A 72 3.39 -6.00 7.30
N ILE A 73 2.80 -7.12 6.87
CA ILE A 73 2.97 -8.44 7.47
C ILE A 73 3.55 -9.38 6.42
N LEU A 74 4.62 -10.09 6.74
CA LEU A 74 5.23 -11.09 5.86
C LEU A 74 4.36 -12.33 5.82
N ILE A 75 3.93 -12.71 4.61
CA ILE A 75 3.08 -13.89 4.40
C ILE A 75 3.94 -15.10 4.06
N ARG A 76 4.83 -14.97 3.06
CA ARG A 76 5.69 -16.06 2.58
C ARG A 76 6.79 -15.57 1.66
N THR A 77 7.76 -16.43 1.36
CA THR A 77 8.69 -16.24 0.23
C THR A 77 7.91 -16.26 -1.10
N ALA A 78 8.32 -15.40 -2.03
CA ALA A 78 7.73 -15.33 -3.36
C ALA A 78 8.14 -16.53 -4.22
N SER A 79 7.20 -17.04 -5.02
CA SER A 79 7.45 -18.09 -5.99
C SER A 79 7.83 -17.52 -7.35
N ALA A 80 8.23 -18.39 -8.29
CA ALA A 80 8.43 -17.99 -9.68
C ALA A 80 7.15 -17.43 -10.34
N GLU A 81 5.99 -18.00 -9.99
CA GLU A 81 4.70 -17.54 -10.49
C GLU A 81 4.36 -16.14 -9.96
N ASP A 82 4.74 -15.82 -8.72
CA ASP A 82 4.54 -14.47 -8.17
C ASP A 82 5.39 -13.44 -8.93
N MET A 83 6.66 -13.76 -9.20
CA MET A 83 7.55 -12.88 -9.96
C MET A 83 7.05 -12.66 -11.39
N GLN A 84 6.54 -13.71 -12.03
CA GLN A 84 5.94 -13.61 -13.36
C GLN A 84 4.66 -12.76 -13.33
N ARG A 85 3.79 -12.98 -12.35
CA ARG A 85 2.56 -12.18 -12.18
C ARG A 85 2.88 -10.69 -12.02
N GLU A 86 3.86 -10.35 -11.20
CA GLU A 86 4.28 -8.95 -11.01
C GLU A 86 4.74 -8.32 -12.34
N GLN A 87 5.46 -9.07 -13.17
CA GLN A 87 5.86 -8.62 -14.50
C GLN A 87 4.65 -8.39 -15.43
N GLU A 88 3.66 -9.28 -15.41
CA GLU A 88 2.42 -9.15 -16.18
C GLU A 88 1.59 -7.94 -15.73
N LEU A 89 1.44 -7.75 -14.42
CA LEU A 89 0.77 -6.59 -13.83
C LEU A 89 1.47 -5.28 -14.20
N ARG A 90 2.80 -5.28 -14.23
CA ARG A 90 3.60 -4.13 -14.67
C ARG A 90 3.34 -3.80 -16.13
N GLN A 91 3.32 -4.80 -17.01
CA GLN A 91 3.03 -4.60 -18.44
C GLN A 91 1.60 -4.12 -18.66
N LYS A 92 0.63 -4.69 -17.94
CA LYS A 92 -0.76 -4.24 -17.94
C LYS A 92 -0.85 -2.77 -17.53
N ALA A 93 -0.14 -2.38 -16.47
CA ALA A 93 -0.12 -1.00 -16.00
C ALA A 93 0.44 -0.04 -17.07
N ASP A 94 1.55 -0.42 -17.71
CA ASP A 94 2.16 0.38 -18.77
C ASP A 94 1.23 0.54 -20.00
N GLN A 95 0.44 -0.49 -20.33
CA GLN A 95 -0.57 -0.42 -21.41
C GLN A 95 -1.79 0.44 -21.04
N GLU A 96 -2.21 0.42 -19.79
CA GLU A 96 -3.37 1.17 -19.30
C GLU A 96 -3.07 2.66 -19.06
N PHE A 97 -1.79 3.05 -18.98
CA PHE A 97 -1.37 4.42 -18.65
C PHE A 97 -1.97 5.47 -19.57
N GLY A 98 -1.87 5.29 -20.90
CA GLY A 98 -2.44 6.23 -21.86
C GLY A 98 -3.97 6.35 -21.73
N ILE A 99 -4.64 5.23 -21.48
CA ILE A 99 -6.10 5.19 -21.32
C ILE A 99 -6.51 5.96 -20.05
N TRP A 100 -5.74 5.84 -18.98
CA TRP A 100 -5.98 6.61 -17.75
C TRP A 100 -5.74 8.10 -17.92
N GLN A 101 -4.73 8.49 -18.69
CA GLN A 101 -4.49 9.88 -19.04
C GLN A 101 -5.67 10.47 -19.83
N GLU A 102 -6.14 9.76 -20.86
CA GLU A 102 -7.30 10.17 -21.66
C GLU A 102 -8.56 10.34 -20.79
N ARG A 103 -8.82 9.40 -19.87
CA ARG A 103 -9.96 9.50 -18.93
C ARG A 103 -9.87 10.73 -18.03
N ILE A 104 -8.69 11.01 -17.47
CA ILE A 104 -8.47 12.18 -16.60
C ILE A 104 -8.76 13.47 -17.37
N ASP A 105 -8.30 13.55 -18.61
CA ASP A 105 -8.51 14.70 -19.49
C ASP A 105 -10.00 14.85 -19.86
N GLU A 106 -10.67 13.76 -20.27
CA GLU A 106 -12.10 13.74 -20.60
C GLU A 106 -12.99 14.15 -19.41
N TRP A 107 -12.62 13.77 -18.19
CA TRP A 107 -13.34 14.13 -16.97
C TRP A 107 -12.97 15.52 -16.44
N GLN A 108 -12.04 16.20 -17.12
CA GLN A 108 -11.53 17.52 -16.76
C GLN A 108 -11.09 17.58 -15.31
N VAL A 109 -10.35 16.56 -14.86
CA VAL A 109 -9.79 16.50 -13.50
C VAL A 109 -8.40 17.11 -13.55
N ALA A 110 -8.16 18.14 -12.74
CA ALA A 110 -6.91 18.89 -12.77
C ALA A 110 -5.83 18.22 -11.90
N VAL A 111 -5.37 17.04 -12.33
CA VAL A 111 -4.24 16.28 -11.75
C VAL A 111 -3.26 15.89 -12.85
N GLU A 112 -1.99 15.68 -12.49
CA GLU A 112 -1.01 15.04 -13.38
C GLU A 112 -0.86 13.57 -12.97
N LEU A 113 -1.12 12.64 -13.90
CA LEU A 113 -0.85 11.22 -13.68
C LEU A 113 0.65 10.97 -13.83
N VAL A 114 1.28 10.50 -12.76
CA VAL A 114 2.72 10.20 -12.74
C VAL A 114 2.97 8.74 -13.10
N ASP A 115 2.22 7.83 -12.50
CA ASP A 115 2.38 6.39 -12.69
C ASP A 115 1.11 5.65 -12.25
N LEU A 116 1.02 4.35 -12.56
CA LEU A 116 -0.01 3.49 -12.00
C LEU A 116 0.50 2.08 -11.72
N GLU A 117 -0.10 1.43 -10.75
CA GLU A 117 0.34 0.13 -10.25
C GLU A 117 -0.85 -0.73 -9.84
N TRP A 118 -0.82 -2.01 -10.20
CA TRP A 118 -1.75 -3.00 -9.67
C TRP A 118 -1.15 -3.66 -8.43
N THR A 119 -1.98 -3.91 -7.42
CA THR A 119 -1.60 -4.77 -6.29
C THR A 119 -1.31 -6.19 -6.77
N HIS A 120 -0.52 -6.96 -6.00
CA HIS A 120 -0.09 -8.31 -6.39
C HIS A 120 -1.26 -9.26 -6.64
N ASP A 121 -2.34 -9.09 -5.88
CA ASP A 121 -3.60 -9.83 -6.04
C ASP A 121 -4.40 -9.43 -7.30
N GLY A 122 -3.99 -8.36 -7.99
CA GLY A 122 -4.65 -7.82 -9.17
C GLY A 122 -6.01 -7.16 -8.89
N VAL A 123 -6.37 -6.93 -7.62
CA VAL A 123 -7.69 -6.43 -7.23
C VAL A 123 -7.75 -4.91 -7.28
N ARG A 124 -6.69 -4.22 -6.86
CA ARG A 124 -6.67 -2.76 -6.70
C ARG A 124 -5.68 -2.12 -7.65
N LEU A 125 -6.11 -1.03 -8.28
CA LEU A 125 -5.25 -0.16 -9.08
C LEU A 125 -4.94 1.13 -8.31
N LEU A 126 -3.66 1.45 -8.17
CA LEU A 126 -3.16 2.68 -7.56
C LEU A 126 -2.83 3.66 -8.68
N LEU A 127 -3.41 4.86 -8.64
CA LEU A 127 -3.08 5.97 -9.54
C LEU A 127 -2.22 6.98 -8.77
N TYR A 128 -0.94 7.07 -9.11
CA TYR A 128 -0.03 8.04 -8.52
C TYR A 128 -0.18 9.37 -9.23
N VAL A 129 -0.58 10.41 -8.49
CA VAL A 129 -0.90 11.72 -9.09
C VAL A 129 -0.18 12.86 -8.38
N LEU A 130 0.22 13.89 -9.12
CA LEU A 130 0.66 15.17 -8.57
C LEU A 130 -0.49 16.17 -8.58
N ASN A 131 -0.64 16.87 -7.46
CA ASN A 131 -1.52 18.04 -7.38
C ASN A 131 -1.11 18.94 -6.19
N ASP A 132 -1.22 20.25 -6.38
CA ASP A 132 -1.08 21.24 -5.33
C ASP A 132 -2.29 21.27 -4.38
N ARG A 133 -3.45 20.69 -4.76
CA ARG A 133 -4.73 20.85 -4.04
C ARG A 133 -5.63 19.61 -4.05
N GLY A 134 -6.11 19.24 -2.87
CA GLY A 134 -6.82 17.99 -2.58
C GLY A 134 -8.14 17.66 -3.33
N PRO A 135 -9.08 18.59 -3.61
CA PRO A 135 -10.42 18.24 -4.13
C PRO A 135 -10.43 17.42 -5.43
N GLU A 136 -9.42 17.58 -6.28
CA GLU A 136 -9.34 16.86 -7.56
C GLU A 136 -9.01 15.38 -7.38
N CYS A 137 -8.23 14.99 -6.36
CA CYS A 137 -8.02 13.58 -6.05
C CYS A 137 -9.34 12.91 -5.64
N THR A 138 -10.14 13.60 -4.83
CA THR A 138 -11.49 13.14 -4.47
C THR A 138 -12.40 13.06 -5.70
N LYS A 139 -12.34 14.07 -6.59
CA LYS A 139 -13.08 14.06 -7.85
C LYS A 139 -12.68 12.85 -8.71
N LEU A 140 -11.39 12.57 -8.86
CA LEU A 140 -10.91 11.40 -9.60
C LEU A 140 -11.46 10.11 -9.01
N ALA A 141 -11.32 9.91 -7.69
CA ALA A 141 -11.81 8.71 -7.00
C ALA A 141 -13.34 8.53 -7.16
N LEU A 142 -14.11 9.61 -7.13
CA LEU A 142 -15.55 9.55 -7.37
C LEU A 142 -15.89 9.22 -8.83
N MET A 143 -15.13 9.75 -9.78
CA MET A 143 -15.33 9.45 -11.20
C MET A 143 -15.01 7.99 -11.52
N THR A 144 -13.93 7.43 -10.98
CA THR A 144 -13.58 6.01 -11.18
C THR A 144 -14.65 5.08 -10.62
N ALA A 145 -15.16 5.37 -9.43
CA ALA A 145 -16.24 4.64 -8.80
C ALA A 145 -17.54 4.73 -9.62
N ALA A 146 -17.93 5.95 -10.04
CA ALA A 146 -19.14 6.17 -10.84
C ALA A 146 -19.11 5.47 -12.21
N LYS A 147 -17.91 5.27 -12.78
CA LYS A 147 -17.70 4.55 -14.04
C LYS A 147 -17.51 3.04 -13.88
N GLY A 148 -17.48 2.52 -12.65
CA GLY A 148 -17.35 1.09 -12.38
C GLY A 148 -16.00 0.51 -12.82
N LEU A 149 -14.91 1.28 -12.70
CA LEU A 149 -13.58 0.88 -13.17
C LEU A 149 -12.81 -0.03 -12.20
N GLY A 150 -13.53 -0.74 -11.32
CA GLY A 150 -12.95 -1.58 -10.28
C GLY A 150 -12.54 -0.79 -9.02
N VAL A 151 -11.68 -1.40 -8.20
CA VAL A 151 -11.18 -0.78 -6.97
C VAL A 151 -9.98 0.10 -7.33
N VAL A 152 -10.20 1.40 -7.45
CA VAL A 152 -9.15 2.37 -7.81
C VAL A 152 -8.85 3.28 -6.62
N GLU A 153 -7.59 3.31 -6.22
CA GLU A 153 -7.07 4.18 -5.16
C GLU A 153 -6.24 5.31 -5.79
N VAL A 154 -6.56 6.55 -5.45
CA VAL A 154 -5.83 7.74 -5.92
C VAL A 154 -4.79 8.09 -4.87
N VAL A 155 -3.51 7.98 -5.24
CA VAL A 155 -2.37 8.16 -4.35
C VAL A 155 -1.66 9.48 -4.67
N PRO A 156 -1.90 10.55 -3.89
CA PRO A 156 -1.22 11.82 -4.12
C PRO A 156 0.27 11.74 -3.76
N LEU A 157 1.12 12.25 -4.65
CA LEU A 157 2.55 12.44 -4.43
C LEU A 157 2.83 13.88 -3.99
N SER A 158 3.85 14.04 -3.16
CA SER A 158 4.38 15.32 -2.71
C SER A 158 5.89 15.37 -2.93
N SER A 159 6.51 16.53 -2.71
CA SER A 159 7.98 16.68 -2.73
C SER A 159 8.70 15.74 -1.74
N ASN A 160 8.00 15.18 -0.75
CA ASN A 160 8.52 14.22 0.23
C ASN A 160 8.19 12.75 -0.10
N GLY A 161 7.69 12.45 -1.31
CA GLY A 161 7.22 11.11 -1.70
C GLY A 161 5.70 10.97 -1.59
N ILE A 162 5.19 9.74 -1.44
CA ILE A 162 3.76 9.48 -1.24
C ILE A 162 3.28 10.30 -0.04
N ALA A 163 2.29 11.16 -0.25
CA ALA A 163 1.74 11.96 0.82
C ALA A 163 1.12 11.02 1.86
N ALA A 164 1.67 11.01 3.07
CA ALA A 164 1.10 10.24 4.16
C ALA A 164 -0.37 10.61 4.33
N GLU A 165 -1.26 9.61 4.36
CA GLU A 165 -2.65 9.86 4.71
C GLU A 165 -2.67 10.58 6.06
N LYS A 166 -3.28 11.77 6.12
CA LYS A 166 -3.72 12.29 7.40
C LYS A 166 -4.76 11.30 7.91
N LYS A 167 -4.36 10.41 8.83
CA LYS A 167 -5.32 9.71 9.67
C LYS A 167 -6.22 10.79 10.25
N SER A 168 -7.46 10.83 9.81
CA SER A 168 -8.46 11.75 10.32
C SER A 168 -8.62 11.38 11.79
N GLY A 169 -7.90 12.09 12.66
CA GLY A 169 -8.08 12.01 14.10
C GLY A 169 -9.49 12.48 14.37
N GLY A 170 -10.40 11.52 14.58
CA GLY A 170 -11.75 11.79 15.02
C GLY A 170 -11.66 12.58 16.31
N GLY A 171 -11.90 13.89 16.22
CA GLY A 171 -12.03 14.75 17.37
C GLY A 171 -13.24 14.29 18.18
N CYS A 172 -12.97 13.55 19.23
CA CYS A 172 -13.94 13.28 20.29
C CYS A 172 -14.30 14.65 20.89
N GLY A 173 -15.54 15.09 20.65
CA GLY A 173 -16.09 16.25 21.34
C GLY A 173 -16.23 15.94 22.82
N SER A 174 -15.23 16.34 23.62
CA SER A 174 -15.37 16.36 25.07
C SER A 174 -16.31 17.50 25.43
N GLY A 175 -17.53 17.14 25.85
CA GLY A 175 -18.51 18.06 26.39
C GLY A 175 -17.97 18.81 27.60
N GLY A 176 -17.96 20.13 27.51
CA GLY A 176 -17.84 21.01 28.66
C GLY A 176 -19.24 21.38 29.16
N CYS A 177 -19.67 20.76 30.25
CA CYS A 177 -20.81 21.20 31.03
C CYS A 177 -20.48 22.57 31.66
N GLY A 178 -21.28 23.58 31.32
CA GLY A 178 -21.24 24.88 32.00
C GLY A 178 -21.80 24.77 33.42
N HIS A 179 -21.10 25.42 34.35
CA HIS A 179 -21.61 25.82 35.66
C HIS A 179 -22.69 26.89 35.54
#